data_AF-A0A967GB01-F1
#
_entry.id   AF-A0A967GB01-F1
#
_cell.length_a   1.000
_cell.length_b   1.000
_cell.length_c   1.000
_cell.angle_alpha   90.00
_cell.angle_beta   90.00
_cell.angle_gamma   90.00
#
_symmetry.space_group_name_H-M   'P 1'
#
loop_
_entity.id
_entity.type
_entity.pdbx_description
1 polymer ?
#
loop_
_entity_poly.entity_id
_entity_poly.type
_entity_poly.pdbx_seq_one_letter_code
_entity_poly.pdbx_strand_id
1 'polypeptide(L)'
;MATIKVGTRPIGIVVTPDGEYVYVATSRDNKVSVIRTSDNTVVATIEVGEWPWGIAMTPSGEYVYVSSIADDTVSVIRTVDNFVTTTIAVGADPYSFGNFIANTPDDIKWVDTVIGDQQIGILGKTGVTSIESIESVDPNTVSDTTNRPGSMPWGLISFRLTVASPGDTAEVTIYFPDAAGSNASWHKYDSINGWQDYADHATFSPDRRSVTLELRDGGYGDADGTAN
;
A
#
# COMPACT_ATOMS: atom_id res chain seq x y z
N MET A 1 11.60 4.78 -29.32
CA MET A 1 10.93 5.91 -28.62
C MET A 1 9.57 6.09 -29.25
N ALA A 2 8.49 5.98 -28.46
CA ALA A 2 7.11 6.10 -28.92
C ALA A 2 6.47 7.34 -28.29
N THR A 3 5.61 8.04 -29.04
CA THR A 3 4.83 9.17 -28.55
C THR A 3 3.37 8.76 -28.47
N ILE A 4 2.75 8.93 -27.30
CA ILE A 4 1.36 8.56 -27.05
C ILE A 4 0.50 9.83 -27.10
N LYS A 5 -0.58 9.82 -27.89
CA LYS A 5 -1.55 10.92 -27.92
C LYS A 5 -2.57 10.72 -26.81
N VAL A 6 -2.47 11.52 -25.75
CA VAL A 6 -3.31 11.41 -24.54
C VAL A 6 -4.41 12.46 -24.47
N GLY A 7 -4.30 13.56 -25.22
CA GLY A 7 -5.23 14.69 -25.18
C GLY A 7 -4.51 16.03 -25.25
N THR A 8 -5.22 17.10 -24.92
CA THR A 8 -4.79 18.49 -25.00
C THR A 8 -4.25 18.97 -23.65
N ARG A 9 -3.03 19.51 -23.66
CA ARG A 9 -2.35 20.07 -22.48
C ARG A 9 -2.32 19.06 -21.31
N PRO A 10 -1.57 17.94 -21.44
CA PRO A 10 -1.30 17.06 -20.32
C PRO A 10 -0.50 17.83 -19.24
N ILE A 11 -0.90 17.71 -17.97
CA ILE A 11 -0.28 18.42 -16.84
C ILE A 11 0.28 17.42 -15.82
N GLY A 12 -0.60 16.75 -15.08
CA GLY A 12 -0.24 15.77 -14.06
C GLY A 12 -0.23 14.35 -14.60
N ILE A 13 0.62 13.49 -14.02
CA ILE A 13 0.70 12.07 -14.33
C ILE A 13 0.92 11.26 -13.07
N VAL A 14 0.32 10.07 -13.00
CA VAL A 14 0.58 9.07 -11.96
C VAL A 14 0.56 7.67 -12.58
N VAL A 15 1.40 6.77 -12.04
CA VAL A 15 1.51 5.37 -12.48
C VAL A 15 0.88 4.50 -11.40
N THR A 16 0.17 3.43 -11.81
CA THR A 16 -0.32 2.43 -10.87
C THR A 16 0.83 1.72 -10.15
N PRO A 17 0.66 1.25 -8.90
CA PRO A 17 1.71 0.54 -8.16
C PRO A 17 2.28 -0.67 -8.90
N ASP A 18 1.43 -1.39 -9.64
CA ASP A 18 1.81 -2.53 -10.50
C ASP A 18 2.50 -2.11 -11.82
N GLY A 19 2.54 -0.82 -12.14
CA GLY A 19 3.11 -0.30 -13.38
C GLY A 19 2.30 -0.61 -14.64
N GLU A 20 1.12 -1.21 -14.56
CA GLU A 20 0.31 -1.60 -15.73
C GLU A 20 -0.37 -0.42 -16.41
N TYR A 21 -0.70 0.63 -15.65
CA TYR A 21 -1.44 1.79 -16.13
C TYR A 21 -0.82 3.13 -15.73
N VAL A 22 -1.05 4.12 -16.58
CA VAL A 22 -0.66 5.51 -16.35
C VAL A 22 -1.86 6.41 -16.55
N TYR A 23 -2.17 7.22 -15.54
CA TYR A 23 -3.25 8.19 -15.56
C TYR A 23 -2.66 9.58 -15.85
N VAL A 24 -3.18 10.27 -16.86
CA VAL A 24 -2.72 11.60 -17.29
C VAL A 24 -3.86 12.59 -17.24
N ALA A 25 -3.74 13.63 -16.42
CA ALA A 25 -4.67 14.75 -16.39
C ALA A 25 -4.49 15.63 -17.63
N THR A 26 -5.53 15.76 -18.45
CA THR A 26 -5.54 16.56 -19.69
C THR A 26 -6.38 17.80 -19.48
N SER A 27 -5.73 18.91 -19.13
CA SER A 27 -6.40 20.04 -18.49
C SER A 27 -7.36 20.80 -19.40
N ARG A 28 -7.15 20.78 -20.73
CA ARG A 28 -8.03 21.46 -21.69
C ARG A 28 -9.19 20.60 -22.18
N ASP A 29 -9.16 19.30 -21.87
CA ASP A 29 -10.22 18.36 -22.21
C ASP A 29 -11.13 18.04 -21.02
N ASN A 30 -10.82 18.55 -19.82
CA ASN A 30 -11.48 18.23 -18.54
C ASN A 30 -11.57 16.71 -18.29
N LYS A 31 -10.47 16.02 -18.60
CA LYS A 31 -10.39 14.56 -18.60
C LYS A 31 -9.12 14.04 -17.95
N VAL A 32 -9.16 12.76 -17.58
CA VAL A 32 -8.00 11.92 -17.33
C VAL A 32 -7.94 10.81 -18.37
N SER A 33 -6.80 10.68 -19.04
CA SER A 33 -6.54 9.59 -19.98
C SER A 33 -5.80 8.46 -19.28
N VAL A 34 -6.25 7.22 -19.48
CA VAL A 34 -5.63 6.01 -18.93
C VAL A 34 -4.87 5.30 -20.04
N ILE A 35 -3.58 5.08 -19.83
CA ILE A 35 -2.67 4.43 -20.77
C ILE A 35 -2.33 3.06 -20.21
N ARG A 36 -2.40 2.01 -21.03
CA ARG A 36 -1.80 0.71 -20.72
C ARG A 36 -0.32 0.73 -21.10
N THR A 37 0.56 0.39 -20.16
CA THR A 37 2.01 0.47 -20.37
C THR A 37 2.56 -0.62 -21.27
N SER A 38 1.92 -1.80 -21.30
CA SER A 38 2.37 -2.96 -22.08
C SER A 38 2.42 -2.70 -23.59
N ASP A 39 1.49 -1.88 -24.11
CA ASP A 39 1.36 -1.58 -25.54
C ASP A 39 1.35 -0.07 -25.84
N ASN A 40 1.48 0.78 -24.81
CA ASN A 40 1.47 2.24 -24.91
C ASN A 40 0.18 2.79 -25.55
N THR A 41 -0.98 2.17 -25.29
CA THR A 41 -2.27 2.59 -25.83
C THR A 41 -3.13 3.31 -24.79
N VAL A 42 -3.91 4.31 -25.22
CA VAL A 42 -4.95 4.92 -24.39
C VAL A 42 -6.15 3.99 -24.37
N VAL A 43 -6.51 3.48 -23.20
CA VAL A 43 -7.56 2.47 -23.00
C VAL A 43 -8.85 3.04 -22.45
N ALA A 44 -8.78 4.21 -21.80
CA ALA A 44 -9.94 4.92 -21.30
C ALA A 44 -9.70 6.44 -21.24
N THR A 45 -10.80 7.19 -21.27
CA THR A 45 -10.81 8.63 -20.96
C THR A 45 -11.95 8.90 -19.99
N ILE A 46 -11.63 9.53 -18.86
CA ILE A 46 -12.53 9.71 -17.72
C ILE A 46 -12.82 11.20 -17.60
N GLU A 47 -14.09 11.58 -17.56
CA GLU A 47 -14.50 12.98 -17.32
C GLU A 47 -14.30 13.32 -15.84
N VAL A 48 -13.70 14.47 -15.57
CA VAL A 48 -13.45 15.00 -14.21
C VAL A 48 -13.83 16.48 -14.18
N GLY A 49 -13.54 17.19 -13.07
CA GLY A 49 -13.78 18.63 -12.97
C GLY A 49 -12.98 19.47 -13.98
N GLU A 50 -13.29 20.76 -14.04
CA GLU A 50 -12.72 21.72 -14.98
C GLU A 50 -11.25 22.06 -14.67
N TRP A 51 -10.43 22.01 -15.72
CA TRP A 51 -8.99 22.26 -15.65
C TRP A 51 -8.27 21.37 -14.62
N PRO A 52 -8.31 20.03 -14.80
CA PRO A 52 -7.60 19.12 -13.93
C PRO A 52 -6.10 19.40 -14.00
N TRP A 53 -5.46 19.41 -12.83
CA TRP A 53 -4.06 19.80 -12.69
C TRP A 53 -3.23 18.71 -12.05
N GLY A 54 -3.27 18.60 -10.72
CA GLY A 54 -2.53 17.58 -10.00
C GLY A 54 -3.35 16.29 -9.92
N ILE A 55 -2.63 15.17 -10.01
CA ILE A 55 -3.17 13.83 -9.95
C ILE A 55 -2.26 12.98 -9.06
N ALA A 56 -2.84 12.22 -8.13
CA ALA A 56 -2.13 11.28 -7.26
C ALA A 56 -2.99 10.05 -7.04
N MET A 57 -2.36 8.94 -6.66
CA MET A 57 -3.01 7.66 -6.45
C MET A 57 -2.81 7.21 -5.01
N THR A 58 -3.80 6.50 -4.45
CA THR A 58 -3.64 5.84 -3.15
C THR A 58 -2.53 4.79 -3.24
N PRO A 59 -1.79 4.52 -2.16
CA PRO A 59 -0.76 3.49 -2.14
C PRO A 59 -1.28 2.12 -2.58
N SER A 60 -2.52 1.79 -2.21
CA SER A 60 -3.23 0.58 -2.63
C SER A 60 -3.53 0.51 -4.14
N GLY A 61 -3.42 1.62 -4.87
CA GLY A 61 -3.78 1.70 -6.27
C GLY A 61 -5.29 1.70 -6.55
N GLU A 62 -6.14 1.62 -5.52
CA GLU A 62 -7.60 1.52 -5.69
C GLU A 62 -8.26 2.82 -6.15
N TYR A 63 -7.68 3.98 -5.80
CA TYR A 63 -8.24 5.29 -6.09
C TYR A 63 -7.23 6.30 -6.61
N VAL A 64 -7.68 7.16 -7.53
CA VAL A 64 -6.94 8.32 -8.05
C VAL A 64 -7.69 9.59 -7.70
N TYR A 65 -6.99 10.57 -7.13
CA TYR A 65 -7.53 11.88 -6.79
C TYR A 65 -6.99 12.90 -7.80
N VAL A 66 -7.90 13.74 -8.32
CA VAL A 66 -7.59 14.74 -9.35
C VAL A 66 -8.08 16.09 -8.87
N SER A 67 -7.17 17.04 -8.64
CA SER A 67 -7.56 18.41 -8.29
C SER A 67 -7.92 19.20 -9.55
N SER A 68 -9.08 19.85 -9.53
CA SER A 68 -9.62 20.63 -10.64
C SER A 68 -9.68 22.09 -10.22
N ILE A 69 -8.84 22.92 -10.84
CA ILE A 69 -8.59 24.29 -10.38
C ILE A 69 -9.81 25.18 -10.60
N ALA A 70 -10.42 25.11 -11.77
CA ALA A 70 -11.50 26.03 -12.13
C ALA A 70 -12.83 25.70 -11.44
N ASP A 71 -12.98 24.46 -10.97
CA ASP A 71 -14.19 23.96 -10.31
C ASP A 71 -14.09 23.92 -8.77
N ASP A 72 -12.94 24.28 -8.18
CA ASP A 72 -12.69 24.18 -6.73
C ASP A 72 -13.00 22.78 -6.17
N THR A 73 -12.67 21.72 -6.91
CA THR A 73 -13.03 20.34 -6.57
C THR A 73 -11.86 19.36 -6.68
N VAL A 74 -12.02 18.21 -6.02
CA VAL A 74 -11.21 17.01 -6.19
C VAL A 74 -12.10 15.86 -6.62
N SER A 75 -11.86 15.31 -7.82
CA SER A 75 -12.53 14.10 -8.29
C SER A 75 -11.80 12.86 -7.76
N VAL A 76 -12.56 11.85 -7.32
CA VAL A 76 -12.04 10.55 -6.88
C VAL A 76 -12.47 9.50 -7.88
N ILE A 77 -11.49 8.87 -8.52
CA ILE A 77 -11.67 7.84 -9.54
C ILE A 77 -11.32 6.50 -8.91
N ARG A 78 -12.21 5.52 -9.02
CA ARG A 78 -11.90 4.13 -8.69
C ARG A 78 -11.23 3.45 -9.89
N THR A 79 -10.11 2.78 -9.66
CA THR A 79 -9.25 2.29 -10.75
C THR A 79 -9.76 1.00 -11.38
N VAL A 80 -10.41 0.10 -10.62
CA VAL A 80 -10.91 -1.20 -11.13
C VAL A 80 -11.90 -1.06 -12.29
N ASP A 81 -12.64 0.06 -12.34
CA ASP A 81 -13.64 0.33 -13.38
C ASP A 81 -13.54 1.73 -13.99
N ASN A 82 -12.52 2.51 -13.62
CA ASN A 82 -12.29 3.88 -14.11
C ASN A 82 -13.49 4.83 -13.89
N PHE A 83 -14.24 4.61 -12.82
CA PHE A 83 -15.44 5.39 -12.51
C PHE A 83 -15.15 6.49 -11.49
N VAL A 84 -15.68 7.71 -11.72
CA VAL A 84 -15.64 8.78 -10.72
C VAL A 84 -16.66 8.48 -9.62
N THR A 85 -16.18 8.01 -8.46
CA THR A 85 -17.05 7.60 -7.35
C THR A 85 -17.56 8.78 -6.55
N THR A 86 -16.79 9.86 -6.47
CA THR A 86 -17.18 11.08 -5.77
C THR A 86 -16.44 12.30 -6.31
N THR A 87 -17.04 13.48 -6.13
CA THR A 87 -16.41 14.78 -6.37
C THR A 87 -16.55 15.60 -5.10
N ILE A 88 -15.41 16.00 -4.54
CA ILE A 88 -15.30 16.65 -3.24
C ILE A 88 -15.07 18.15 -3.48
N ALA A 89 -15.94 19.01 -2.96
CA ALA A 89 -15.70 20.45 -2.96
C ALA A 89 -14.56 20.79 -1.99
N VAL A 90 -13.63 21.64 -2.41
CA VAL A 90 -12.48 22.09 -1.62
C VAL A 90 -12.38 23.62 -1.64
N GLY A 91 -11.27 24.17 -1.15
CA GLY A 91 -11.01 25.60 -1.21
C GLY A 91 -10.70 26.08 -2.63
N ALA A 92 -10.71 27.40 -2.81
CA ALA A 92 -10.50 28.03 -4.11
C ALA A 92 -9.12 27.71 -4.73
N ASP A 93 -9.10 27.50 -6.05
CA ASP A 93 -7.92 27.27 -6.87
C ASP A 93 -6.99 26.15 -6.35
N PRO A 94 -7.47 24.90 -6.20
CA PRO A 94 -6.67 23.82 -5.62
C PRO A 94 -5.49 23.39 -6.51
N TYR A 95 -4.28 23.80 -6.12
CA TYR A 95 -3.03 23.30 -6.71
C TYR A 95 -2.47 22.13 -5.91
N SER A 96 -2.14 21.06 -6.62
CA SER A 96 -1.47 19.89 -6.05
C SER A 96 -0.33 19.43 -6.97
N PHE A 97 0.77 18.96 -6.37
CA PHE A 97 1.98 18.56 -7.09
C PHE A 97 2.55 17.28 -6.48
N GLY A 98 3.06 16.40 -7.33
CA GLY A 98 3.67 15.14 -6.91
C GLY A 98 2.69 14.22 -6.17
N ASN A 99 3.20 13.44 -5.22
CA ASN A 99 2.34 12.63 -4.37
C ASN A 99 1.77 13.49 -3.23
N PHE A 100 0.50 13.88 -3.37
CA PHE A 100 -0.25 14.63 -2.35
C PHE A 100 -1.26 13.76 -1.59
N ILE A 101 -1.25 12.44 -1.81
CA ILE A 101 -1.98 11.47 -1.01
C ILE A 101 -0.98 10.86 -0.04
N ALA A 102 -1.13 11.17 1.24
CA ALA A 102 -0.48 10.40 2.29
C ALA A 102 -1.22 9.07 2.47
N ASN A 103 -0.51 7.99 2.82
CA ASN A 103 -1.14 6.75 3.27
C ASN A 103 -2.24 7.11 4.28
N THR A 104 -3.49 6.81 3.96
CA THR A 104 -4.60 7.12 4.86
C THR A 104 -4.68 6.02 5.92
N PRO A 105 -5.30 6.29 7.09
CA PRO A 105 -5.66 5.23 8.03
C PRO A 105 -6.51 4.12 7.40
N ASP A 106 -7.20 4.40 6.28
CA ASP A 106 -7.99 3.41 5.53
C ASP A 106 -7.10 2.41 4.76
N ASP A 107 -5.83 2.75 4.51
CA ASP A 107 -4.82 1.80 3.98
C ASP A 107 -4.29 0.85 5.07
N ILE A 108 -4.58 1.12 6.34
CA ILE A 108 -4.16 0.29 7.46
C ILE A 108 -5.22 -0.79 7.70
N LYS A 109 -4.82 -2.06 7.60
CA LYS A 109 -5.66 -3.17 8.06
C LYS A 109 -5.44 -3.36 9.56
N TRP A 110 -6.54 -3.40 10.32
CA TRP A 110 -6.51 -3.54 11.78
C TRP A 110 -7.00 -4.92 12.22
N VAL A 111 -6.42 -5.44 13.29
CA VAL A 111 -6.89 -6.66 13.97
C VAL A 111 -6.85 -6.46 15.48
N ASP A 112 -7.86 -6.98 16.17
CA ASP A 112 -7.84 -7.09 17.62
C ASP A 112 -7.00 -8.29 18.04
N THR A 113 -6.13 -8.11 19.03
CA THR A 113 -5.22 -9.16 19.48
C THR A 113 -5.94 -10.17 20.35
N VAL A 114 -5.67 -11.46 20.09
CA VAL A 114 -6.17 -12.55 20.95
C VAL A 114 -5.61 -12.43 22.37
N ILE A 115 -4.40 -11.86 22.51
CA ILE A 115 -3.77 -11.59 23.79
C ILE A 115 -3.87 -10.10 24.11
N GLY A 116 -4.43 -9.75 25.26
CA GLY A 116 -4.34 -8.40 25.82
C GLY A 116 -5.38 -7.39 25.35
N ASP A 117 -6.30 -7.77 24.45
CA ASP A 117 -7.41 -6.91 23.97
C ASP A 117 -6.91 -5.57 23.40
N GLN A 118 -5.88 -5.66 22.56
CA GLN A 118 -5.19 -4.54 21.93
C GLN A 118 -5.45 -4.52 20.43
N GLN A 119 -5.20 -3.39 19.76
CA GLN A 119 -5.38 -3.29 18.31
C GLN A 119 -4.03 -3.14 17.61
N ILE A 120 -3.76 -4.01 16.62
CA ILE A 120 -2.56 -3.95 15.77
C ILE A 120 -2.95 -3.55 14.36
N GLY A 121 -2.20 -2.62 13.78
CA GLY A 121 -2.39 -2.16 12.40
C GLY A 121 -1.23 -2.56 11.51
N ILE A 122 -1.50 -2.91 10.27
CA ILE A 122 -0.48 -3.14 9.24
C ILE A 122 -0.72 -2.23 8.03
N LEU A 123 0.36 -1.64 7.53
CA LEU A 123 0.35 -0.74 6.38
C LEU A 123 1.39 -1.18 5.35
N GLY A 124 0.95 -1.33 4.11
CA GLY A 124 1.85 -1.58 2.98
C GLY A 124 2.66 -0.33 2.64
N LYS A 125 3.94 -0.53 2.31
CA LYS A 125 4.86 0.51 1.86
C LYS A 125 5.40 0.13 0.48
N THR A 126 6.72 0.11 0.31
CA THR A 126 7.40 -0.23 -0.94
C THR A 126 7.06 -1.66 -1.35
N GLY A 127 6.77 -1.90 -2.63
CA GLY A 127 6.57 -3.25 -3.18
C GLY A 127 5.27 -3.96 -2.78
N VAL A 128 4.45 -3.38 -1.92
CA VAL A 128 3.14 -3.94 -1.52
C VAL A 128 2.04 -3.36 -2.38
N THR A 129 1.30 -4.20 -3.10
CA THR A 129 0.12 -3.78 -3.89
C THR A 129 -1.17 -3.92 -3.11
N SER A 130 -1.27 -4.93 -2.23
CA SER A 130 -2.43 -5.09 -1.35
C SER A 130 -2.08 -5.81 -0.04
N ILE A 131 -2.89 -5.60 1.00
CA ILE A 131 -2.92 -6.46 2.20
C ILE A 131 -4.24 -7.22 2.17
N GLU A 132 -4.17 -8.52 1.86
CA GLU A 132 -5.32 -9.40 1.65
C GLU A 132 -5.96 -9.81 2.97
N SER A 133 -5.14 -10.08 3.99
CA SER A 133 -5.61 -10.48 5.31
C SER A 133 -4.66 -10.07 6.42
N ILE A 134 -5.21 -9.87 7.61
CA ILE A 134 -4.49 -9.81 8.88
C ILE A 134 -5.32 -10.56 9.93
N GLU A 135 -4.66 -11.40 10.72
CA GLU A 135 -5.25 -12.17 11.81
C GLU A 135 -4.33 -12.15 13.03
N SER A 136 -4.93 -12.19 14.21
CA SER A 136 -4.19 -12.41 15.46
C SER A 136 -4.29 -13.88 15.84
N VAL A 137 -3.15 -14.49 16.13
CA VAL A 137 -3.00 -15.90 16.48
C VAL A 137 -2.47 -16.00 17.89
N ASP A 138 -3.07 -16.86 18.72
CA ASP A 138 -2.51 -17.17 20.04
C ASP A 138 -1.22 -18.00 19.85
N PRO A 139 -0.04 -17.49 20.22
CA PRO A 139 1.23 -18.20 20.06
C PRO A 139 1.31 -19.50 20.87
N ASN A 140 0.41 -19.74 21.83
CA ASN A 140 0.33 -21.01 22.55
C ASN A 140 -0.32 -22.14 21.73
N THR A 141 -0.97 -21.81 20.62
CA THR A 141 -1.49 -22.80 19.66
C THR A 141 -0.38 -23.42 18.80
N VAL A 142 0.78 -22.76 18.71
CA VAL A 142 1.97 -23.28 18.05
C VAL A 142 2.69 -24.26 18.99
N SER A 143 2.66 -25.54 18.62
CA SER A 143 3.28 -26.62 19.42
C SER A 143 4.80 -26.57 19.45
N ASP A 144 5.45 -26.03 18.41
CA ASP A 144 6.89 -25.80 18.42
C ASP A 144 7.23 -24.63 19.36
N THR A 145 8.10 -24.91 20.32
CA THR A 145 8.56 -23.96 21.33
C THR A 145 10.07 -23.70 21.24
N THR A 146 10.74 -24.36 20.29
CA THR A 146 12.17 -24.18 20.06
C THR A 146 12.42 -22.75 19.58
N ASN A 147 13.31 -22.02 20.25
CA ASN A 147 13.63 -20.61 19.95
C ASN A 147 12.43 -19.64 20.02
N ARG A 148 11.30 -20.04 20.59
CA ARG A 148 10.15 -19.16 20.75
C ARG A 148 10.48 -18.01 21.71
N PRO A 149 10.14 -16.75 21.37
CA PRO A 149 10.34 -15.63 22.29
C PRO A 149 9.66 -15.85 23.64
N GLY A 150 10.35 -15.52 24.72
CA GLY A 150 9.82 -15.69 26.08
C GLY A 150 8.69 -14.71 26.44
N SER A 151 8.52 -13.64 25.67
CA SER A 151 7.45 -12.65 25.81
C SER A 151 6.99 -12.16 24.45
N MET A 152 5.68 -12.18 24.23
CA MET A 152 5.01 -11.73 23.01
C MET A 152 3.79 -10.89 23.42
N PRO A 153 3.99 -9.61 23.82
CA PRO A 153 2.93 -8.79 24.41
C PRO A 153 1.74 -8.57 23.47
N TRP A 154 1.96 -8.69 22.15
CA TRP A 154 0.94 -8.54 21.12
C TRP A 154 0.57 -9.86 20.43
N GLY A 155 1.02 -11.00 20.97
CA GLY A 155 0.82 -12.32 20.38
C GLY A 155 1.56 -12.52 19.05
N LEU A 156 1.01 -13.40 18.22
CA LEU A 156 1.47 -13.63 16.85
C LEU A 156 0.49 -12.95 15.89
N ILE A 157 1.01 -12.25 14.88
CA ILE A 157 0.20 -11.68 13.80
C ILE A 157 0.56 -12.43 12.53
N SER A 158 -0.47 -12.94 11.85
CA SER A 158 -0.37 -13.58 10.55
C SER A 158 -1.06 -12.65 9.54
N PHE A 159 -0.42 -12.43 8.40
CA PHE A 159 -0.98 -11.57 7.36
C PHE A 159 -0.56 -12.07 5.99
N ARG A 160 -1.37 -11.75 4.99
CA ARG A 160 -1.09 -12.02 3.58
C ARG A 160 -1.08 -10.70 2.83
N LEU A 161 -0.06 -10.52 2.00
CA LEU A 161 0.09 -9.37 1.13
C LEU A 161 0.32 -9.82 -0.30
N THR A 162 0.06 -8.92 -1.24
CA THR A 162 0.40 -9.09 -2.65
C THR A 162 1.57 -8.17 -2.97
N VAL A 163 2.56 -8.68 -3.70
CA VAL A 163 3.67 -7.88 -4.29
C VAL A 163 3.49 -7.75 -5.79
N ALA A 164 4.07 -6.70 -6.37
CA ALA A 164 3.92 -6.42 -7.81
C ALA A 164 4.60 -7.50 -8.68
N SER A 165 5.80 -7.96 -8.30
CA SER A 165 6.52 -9.01 -9.02
C SER A 165 7.06 -10.07 -8.06
N PRO A 166 7.02 -11.37 -8.43
CA PRO A 166 7.63 -12.42 -7.64
C PRO A 166 9.11 -12.18 -7.38
N GLY A 167 9.53 -12.31 -6.12
CA GLY A 167 10.92 -12.07 -5.69
C GLY A 167 11.27 -10.60 -5.41
N ASP A 168 10.31 -9.68 -5.51
CA ASP A 168 10.45 -8.31 -5.02
C ASP A 168 10.57 -8.27 -3.49
N THR A 169 11.23 -7.22 -3.01
CA THR A 169 11.20 -6.86 -1.60
C THR A 169 9.97 -5.99 -1.33
N ALA A 170 9.19 -6.38 -0.33
CA ALA A 170 8.07 -5.63 0.20
C ALA A 170 8.45 -5.00 1.54
N GLU A 171 7.98 -3.78 1.79
CA GLU A 171 8.09 -3.14 3.09
C GLU A 171 6.69 -3.02 3.69
N VAL A 172 6.54 -3.38 4.96
CA VAL A 172 5.32 -3.15 5.73
C VAL A 172 5.65 -2.44 7.03
N THR A 173 4.78 -1.54 7.48
CA THR A 173 4.86 -0.96 8.82
C THR A 173 3.75 -1.55 9.68
N ILE A 174 4.12 -2.14 10.81
CA ILE A 174 3.18 -2.64 11.82
C ILE A 174 3.13 -1.65 12.99
N TYR A 175 1.93 -1.27 13.39
CA TYR A 175 1.64 -0.31 14.45
C TYR A 175 1.11 -1.04 15.69
N PHE A 176 1.59 -0.64 16.86
CA PHE A 176 1.18 -1.15 18.16
C PHE A 176 0.65 -0.01 19.04
N PRO A 177 -0.28 -0.27 19.97
CA PRO A 177 -0.89 0.78 20.78
C PRO A 177 0.08 1.33 21.84
N ASP A 178 0.96 0.47 22.35
CA ASP A 178 1.97 0.79 23.34
C ASP A 178 3.38 0.71 22.75
N ALA A 179 4.30 1.49 23.30
CA ALA A 179 5.68 1.47 22.84
C ALA A 179 6.35 0.12 23.18
N ALA A 180 7.03 -0.47 22.20
CA ALA A 180 7.82 -1.67 22.42
C ALA A 180 8.92 -1.42 23.44
N GLY A 181 9.14 -2.37 24.34
CA GLY A 181 10.24 -2.32 25.31
C GLY A 181 11.58 -2.08 24.62
N SER A 182 12.53 -1.41 25.28
CA SER A 182 13.82 -1.01 24.68
C SER A 182 14.61 -2.17 24.07
N ASN A 183 14.43 -3.37 24.62
CA ASN A 183 15.12 -4.59 24.20
C ASN A 183 14.24 -5.49 23.32
N ALA A 184 13.07 -5.02 22.88
CA ALA A 184 12.22 -5.79 22.00
C ALA A 184 12.90 -5.97 20.63
N SER A 185 12.87 -7.20 20.14
CA SER A 185 13.25 -7.58 18.78
C SER A 185 12.05 -8.17 18.05
N TRP A 186 12.17 -8.36 16.75
CA TRP A 186 11.14 -8.98 15.92
C TRP A 186 11.51 -10.42 15.61
N HIS A 187 10.53 -11.32 15.66
CA HIS A 187 10.72 -12.73 15.31
C HIS A 187 9.64 -13.12 14.30
N LYS A 188 9.94 -14.14 13.50
CA LYS A 188 8.98 -14.79 12.61
C LYS A 188 8.85 -16.27 12.96
N TYR A 189 7.73 -16.86 12.58
CA TYR A 189 7.48 -18.28 12.67
C TYR A 189 6.96 -18.79 11.34
N ASP A 190 7.51 -19.90 10.86
CA ASP A 190 6.95 -20.68 9.76
C ASP A 190 7.06 -22.17 10.08
N SER A 191 6.21 -23.00 9.46
CA SER A 191 6.13 -24.42 9.79
C SER A 191 7.36 -25.26 9.36
N ILE A 192 8.25 -24.69 8.54
CA ILE A 192 9.42 -25.37 7.97
C ILE A 192 10.65 -25.11 8.83
N ASN A 193 10.88 -23.84 9.17
CA ASN A 193 12.08 -23.36 9.85
C ASN A 193 11.83 -23.03 11.34
N GLY A 194 10.57 -23.05 11.78
CA GLY A 194 10.19 -22.74 13.16
C GLY A 194 10.38 -21.26 13.51
N TRP A 195 10.59 -20.99 14.80
CA TRP A 195 10.83 -19.65 15.31
C TRP A 195 12.23 -19.15 14.96
N GLN A 196 12.29 -17.97 14.34
CA GLN A 196 13.53 -17.35 13.86
C GLN A 196 13.60 -15.91 14.35
N ASP A 197 14.79 -15.48 14.77
CA ASP A 197 15.10 -14.07 14.95
C ASP A 197 15.04 -13.37 13.58
N TYR A 198 14.32 -12.26 13.51
CA TYR A 198 14.12 -11.47 12.30
C TYR A 198 14.50 -10.00 12.53
N ALA A 199 15.29 -9.72 13.57
CA ALA A 199 15.68 -8.37 13.95
C ALA A 199 16.44 -7.61 12.87
N ASP A 200 17.29 -8.29 12.08
CA ASP A 200 18.08 -7.65 11.01
C ASP A 200 17.22 -7.10 9.86
N HIS A 201 15.96 -7.52 9.77
CA HIS A 201 14.97 -7.08 8.79
C HIS A 201 13.87 -6.20 9.41
N ALA A 202 14.05 -5.77 10.66
CA ALA A 202 13.04 -5.05 11.43
C ALA A 202 13.62 -3.75 12.02
N THR A 203 13.04 -2.61 11.64
CA THR A 203 13.43 -1.30 12.14
C THR A 203 12.31 -0.67 12.96
N PHE A 204 12.51 -0.53 14.27
CA PHE A 204 11.56 0.16 15.13
C PHE A 204 11.59 1.68 14.91
N SER A 205 10.42 2.30 14.99
CA SER A 205 10.31 3.75 15.01
C SER A 205 11.00 4.36 16.24
N PRO A 206 11.39 5.65 16.21
CA PRO A 206 12.02 6.31 17.36
C PRO A 206 11.17 6.27 18.64
N ASP A 207 9.84 6.35 18.52
CA ASP A 207 8.89 6.23 19.64
C ASP A 207 8.53 4.77 19.97
N ARG A 208 9.05 3.81 19.20
CA ARG A 208 8.84 2.37 19.29
C ARG A 208 7.38 1.93 19.24
N ARG A 209 6.49 2.77 18.69
CA ARG A 209 5.07 2.44 18.46
C ARG A 209 4.81 1.80 17.10
N SER A 210 5.85 1.65 16.28
CA SER A 210 5.78 0.83 15.09
C SER A 210 7.11 0.16 14.78
N VAL A 211 7.05 -0.84 13.91
CA VAL A 211 8.19 -1.49 13.29
C VAL A 211 7.96 -1.55 11.79
N THR A 212 8.98 -1.19 11.01
CA THR A 212 9.01 -1.45 9.57
C THR A 212 9.75 -2.75 9.33
N LEU A 213 9.11 -3.67 8.62
CA LEU A 213 9.68 -4.95 8.23
C LEU A 213 10.03 -4.93 6.75
N GLU A 214 11.22 -5.38 6.42
CA GLU A 214 11.62 -5.73 5.06
C GLU A 214 11.30 -7.21 4.84
N LEU A 215 10.33 -7.49 3.99
CA LEU A 215 9.86 -8.82 3.65
C LEU A 215 10.33 -9.13 2.23
N ARG A 216 11.10 -10.20 2.07
CA ARG A 216 11.42 -10.69 0.75
C ARG A 216 10.42 -11.78 0.42
N ASP A 217 9.63 -11.60 -0.64
CA ASP A 217 8.89 -12.70 -1.22
C ASP A 217 9.91 -13.82 -1.49
N GLY A 218 9.64 -15.01 -0.96
CA GLY A 218 10.53 -16.15 -1.08
C GLY A 218 10.87 -16.49 -2.53
N GLY A 219 10.09 -15.98 -3.50
CA GLY A 219 10.13 -16.44 -4.88
C GLY A 219 9.98 -17.95 -4.92
N TYR A 220 10.25 -18.58 -6.06
CA TYR A 220 10.48 -20.02 -6.06
C TYR A 220 11.74 -20.32 -5.24
N GLY A 221 11.63 -20.66 -3.95
CA GLY A 221 12.83 -20.90 -3.15
C GLY A 221 12.75 -20.82 -1.62
N ASP A 222 11.58 -20.85 -0.98
CA ASP A 222 11.54 -21.55 0.32
C ASP A 222 11.84 -23.04 0.07
N ALA A 223 12.25 -23.77 1.11
CA ALA A 223 12.72 -25.15 0.94
C ALA A 223 11.66 -26.11 0.34
N ASP A 224 10.40 -25.67 0.28
CA ASP A 224 9.30 -26.43 -0.30
C ASP A 224 8.97 -26.07 -1.77
N GLY A 225 9.53 -24.97 -2.31
CA GLY A 225 9.38 -24.57 -3.70
C GLY A 225 7.99 -24.06 -4.06
N THR A 226 7.21 -23.60 -3.08
CA THR A 226 5.83 -23.15 -3.27
C THR A 226 5.79 -21.62 -3.34
N ALA A 227 4.96 -21.07 -4.23
CA ALA A 227 4.66 -19.65 -4.21
C ALA A 227 3.81 -19.34 -2.96
N ASN A 228 4.33 -18.52 -2.05
CA ASN A 228 3.64 -18.07 -0.85
C ASN A 228 3.36 -16.57 -0.92
#